data_AF-A0A424HUU9-F1
#
_entry.id   AF-A0A424HUU9-F1
#
_cell.length_a   1.000
_cell.length_b   1.000
_cell.length_c   1.000
_cell.angle_alpha   90.00
_cell.angle_beta   90.00
_cell.angle_gamma   90.00
#
_symmetry.space_group_name_H-M   'P 1'
#
loop_
_entity.id
_entity.type
_entity.pdbx_description
1 polymer ?
#
loop_
_entity_poly.entity_id
_entity_poly.type
_entity_poly.pdbx_seq_one_letter_code
_entity_poly.pdbx_strand_id
1 'polypeptide(L)' 'QKGGWNATQKVGYCLSRILFEDGHPYGEQKMVNFLKDGEEVLGRPTDCIQAPDGTILFSDDTGNRIYRLRYVGKKN' A
#
# COMPACT_ATOMS: atom_id res chain seq x y z
N GLN A 1 -2.22 4.76 -1.17
CA GLN A 1 -2.52 6.08 -0.60
C GLN A 1 -1.23 6.87 -0.52
N LYS A 2 -1.15 7.99 -1.25
CA LYS A 2 0.09 8.78 -1.40
C LYS A 2 0.45 9.64 -0.17
N GLY A 3 -0.46 9.75 0.79
CA GLY A 3 -0.30 10.55 2.00
C GLY A 3 -0.72 12.00 1.81
N GLY A 4 -1.28 12.59 2.88
CA GLY A 4 -1.73 13.98 2.89
C GLY A 4 -0.61 14.94 3.29
N TRP A 5 -0.54 16.10 2.64
CA TRP A 5 0.41 17.16 2.97
C TRP A 5 -0.14 18.16 4.01
N ASN A 6 -1.46 18.16 4.23
CA ASN A 6 -2.18 19.14 5.06
C ASN A 6 -2.80 18.54 6.34
N ALA A 7 -2.20 17.48 6.88
CA ALA A 7 -2.67 16.87 8.11
C ALA A 7 -1.68 17.14 9.25
N THR A 8 -2.20 17.47 10.44
CA THR A 8 -1.40 17.68 11.66
C THR A 8 -0.66 16.41 12.08
N GLN A 9 -1.29 15.25 11.85
CA GLN A 9 -0.67 13.94 11.98
C GLN A 9 -0.56 13.29 10.60
N LYS A 10 0.57 12.66 10.29
CA LYS A 10 0.76 12.02 8.99
C LYS A 10 -0.21 10.86 8.82
N VAL A 11 -0.93 10.86 7.70
CA VAL A 11 -1.90 9.82 7.33
C VAL A 11 -1.59 9.33 5.91
N GLY A 12 -1.95 8.07 5.63
CA GLY A 12 -1.68 7.42 4.35
C GLY A 12 -0.29 6.80 4.29
N TYR A 13 0.45 7.06 3.20
CA TYR A 13 1.74 6.44 2.89
C TYR A 13 1.68 4.90 3.01
N CYS A 14 0.64 4.31 2.43
CA CYS A 14 0.40 2.88 2.52
C CYS A 14 -0.17 2.33 1.21
N LEU A 15 0.02 1.02 1.03
CA LEU A 15 -0.76 0.23 0.08
C LEU A 15 -1.84 -0.51 0.87
N SER A 16 -3.10 -0.30 0.49
CA SER A 16 -4.25 -0.93 1.13
C SER A 16 -5.09 -1.66 0.09
N ARG A 17 -5.76 -2.72 0.53
CA ARG A 17 -6.77 -3.46 -0.24
C ARG A 17 -8.15 -3.08 0.27
N ILE A 18 -9.04 -2.67 -0.63
CA ILE A 18 -10.47 -2.56 -0.31
C ILE A 18 -11.11 -3.93 -0.46
N LEU A 19 -11.87 -4.33 0.55
CA LEU A 19 -12.58 -5.60 0.60
C LEU A 19 -14.01 -5.39 0.10
N PHE A 20 -14.46 -6.29 -0.76
CA PHE A 20 -15.78 -6.25 -1.38
C PHE A 20 -16.56 -7.52 -1.08
N GLU A 21 -17.86 -7.36 -0.85
CA GLU A 21 -18.85 -8.43 -0.69
C GLU A 21 -20.09 -8.01 -1.47
N ASP A 22 -20.61 -8.90 -2.31
CA ASP A 22 -21.77 -8.64 -3.19
C ASP A 22 -21.65 -7.33 -3.99
N GLY A 23 -20.45 -7.00 -4.47
CA GLY A 23 -20.17 -5.78 -5.24
C GLY A 23 -20.08 -4.50 -4.41
N HIS A 24 -20.23 -4.57 -3.09
CA HIS A 24 -20.18 -3.43 -2.18
C HIS A 24 -18.89 -3.45 -1.34
N PRO A 25 -18.21 -2.30 -1.14
CA PRO A 25 -17.05 -2.24 -0.27
C PRO A 25 -17.48 -2.32 1.19
N TYR A 26 -16.85 -3.20 1.98
CA TYR A 26 -17.18 -3.37 3.41
C TYR A 26 -15.99 -3.13 4.34
N GLY A 27 -14.76 -3.01 3.81
CA GLY A 27 -13.59 -2.81 4.65
C GLY A 27 -12.32 -2.44 3.90
N GLU A 28 -11.30 -2.06 4.67
CA GLU A 28 -9.96 -1.77 4.20
C GLU A 28 -8.96 -2.62 4.99
N GLN A 29 -8.04 -3.26 4.26
CA GLN A 29 -6.91 -3.97 4.85
C GLN A 29 -5.61 -3.29 4.42
N LYS A 30 -4.86 -2.75 5.37
CA LYS A 30 -3.52 -2.20 5.11
C LYS A 30 -2.55 -3.36 4.82
N MET A 31 -1.95 -3.35 3.63
CA MET A 31 -1.03 -4.39 3.15
C MET A 31 0.43 -4.01 3.37
N VAL A 32 0.76 -2.74 3.14
CA VAL A 32 2.12 -2.19 3.31
C VAL A 32 2.01 -0.82 3.98
N ASN A 33 2.82 -0.57 5.00
CA ASN A 33 2.89 0.72 5.69
C ASN A 33 4.27 1.35 5.52
N PHE A 34 4.32 2.59 5.04
CA PHE A 34 5.56 3.38 4.92
C PHE A 34 5.70 4.46 5.99
N LEU A 35 4.78 4.54 6.97
CA LEU A 35 4.99 5.35 8.17
C LEU A 35 5.61 4.51 9.27
N LYS A 36 6.88 4.76 9.57
CA LYS A 36 7.54 4.21 10.76
C LYS A 36 7.25 5.11 11.96
N ASP A 37 6.81 4.47 13.05
CA ASP A 37 6.40 5.13 14.30
C ASP A 37 5.33 6.22 14.12
N GLY A 38 4.56 6.16 13.02
CA GLY A 38 3.54 7.16 12.67
C GLY A 38 4.08 8.47 12.10
N GLU A 39 5.39 8.66 12.07
CA GLU A 39 6.00 9.96 11.77
C GLU A 39 7.05 9.91 10.65
N GLU A 40 7.89 8.88 10.61
CA GLU A 40 8.96 8.78 9.62
C GLU A 40 8.42 8.22 8.31
N VAL A 41 8.49 9.01 7.23
CA VAL A 41 8.06 8.60 5.89
C VAL A 41 9.20 7.82 5.22
N LEU A 42 9.02 6.52 5.08
CA LEU A 42 9.99 5.61 4.45
C LEU A 42 9.83 5.48 2.93
N GLY A 43 8.73 5.98 2.39
CA GLY A 43 8.39 5.90 0.97
C GLY A 43 6.99 6.44 0.70
N ARG A 44 6.68 6.67 -0.58
CA ARG A 44 5.45 7.31 -1.01
C ARG A 44 4.81 6.56 -2.19
N PRO A 45 3.99 5.53 -1.90
CA PRO A 45 3.32 4.73 -2.92
C PRO A 45 2.47 5.61 -3.84
N THR A 46 2.71 5.53 -5.15
CA THR A 46 2.07 6.42 -6.13
C THR A 46 1.05 5.69 -6.99
N ASP A 47 1.45 4.59 -7.63
CA ASP A 47 0.56 3.81 -8.51
C ASP A 47 0.77 2.31 -8.31
N CYS A 48 -0.23 1.50 -8.66
CA CYS A 48 -0.14 0.05 -8.61
C CYS A 48 -0.86 -0.65 -9.77
N ILE A 49 -0.33 -1.81 -10.14
CA ILE A 49 -0.91 -2.66 -11.20
C ILE A 49 -0.79 -4.12 -10.81
N GLN A 50 -1.79 -4.92 -11.20
CA GLN A 50 -1.71 -6.37 -11.11
C GLN A 50 -0.90 -6.92 -12.28
N ALA A 51 0.12 -7.71 -11.98
CA ALA A 51 0.91 -8.44 -12.97
C ALA A 51 0.18 -9.72 -13.42
N PRO A 52 0.53 -10.31 -14.59
CA PRO A 52 -0.11 -11.52 -15.10
C PRO A 52 -0.06 -12.73 -14.17
N ASP A 53 0.93 -12.80 -13.28
CA ASP A 53 1.08 -13.86 -12.27
C ASP A 53 0.23 -13.63 -11.01
N GLY A 54 -0.61 -12.59 -11.01
CA GLY A 54 -1.47 -12.20 -9.90
C GLY A 54 -0.78 -11.37 -8.82
N THR A 55 0.54 -11.12 -8.92
CA THR A 55 1.25 -10.25 -7.97
C THR A 55 0.91 -8.77 -8.20
N ILE A 56 1.14 -7.94 -7.18
CA ILE A 56 0.94 -6.49 -7.30
C ILE A 56 2.30 -5.80 -7.43
N LEU A 57 2.46 -5.03 -8.50
CA LEU A 57 3.55 -4.07 -8.67
C LEU A 57 3.09 -2.71 -8.20
N PHE A 58 3.94 -1.98 -7.50
CA PHE A 58 3.65 -0.59 -7.12
C PHE A 58 4.91 0.27 -7.06
N SER A 59 4.75 1.56 -7.38
CA SER A 59 5.83 2.54 -7.46
C SER A 59 5.93 3.41 -6.21
N ASP A 60 7.15 3.80 -5.84
CA ASP A 60 7.47 4.79 -4.82
C ASP A 60 8.28 5.92 -5.47
N ASP A 61 7.70 7.13 -5.51
CA ASP A 61 8.31 8.27 -6.19
C ASP A 61 9.41 8.95 -5.37
N THR A 62 9.41 8.78 -4.04
CA THR A 62 10.46 9.32 -3.15
C THR A 62 11.67 8.41 -3.06
N GLY A 63 11.46 7.10 -3.05
CA GLY A 63 12.51 6.10 -3.02
C GLY A 63 13.10 5.74 -4.37
N ASN A 64 12.48 6.18 -5.47
CA ASN A 64 12.80 5.78 -6.86
C ASN A 64 12.86 4.25 -7.02
N ARG A 65 11.80 3.56 -6.55
CA ARG A 65 11.72 2.10 -6.50
C ARG A 65 10.40 1.59 -7.06
N ILE A 66 10.46 0.38 -7.62
CA ILE A 66 9.29 -0.44 -7.92
C ILE A 66 9.36 -1.67 -7.02
N TYR A 67 8.27 -1.92 -6.29
CA TYR A 67 8.11 -3.06 -5.40
C TYR A 67 7.21 -4.12 -6.04
N ARG A 68 7.42 -5.39 -5.69
CA ARG A 68 6.53 -6.50 -6.03
C ARG A 68 6.01 -7.16 -4.75
N LEU A 69 4.70 -7.12 -4.55
CA LEU A 69 4.01 -7.80 -3.45
C LEU A 69 3.45 -9.13 -3.96
N ARG A 70 3.89 -10.24 -3.35
CA ARG A 70 3.42 -11.59 -3.67
C ARG A 70 2.94 -12.32 -2.42
N TYR A 71 1.91 -13.13 -2.57
CA TYR A 71 1.55 -14.11 -1.56
C TYR A 71 2.60 -15.22 -1.52
N VAL A 72 3.04 -15.61 -0.31
CA VAL A 72 4.08 -16.64 -0.11
C VAL A 72 3.58 -17.91 0.58
N GLY A 73 2.28 -18.00 0.84
CA GLY A 73 1.72 -19.08 1.66
C GLY A 73 2.00 -18.89 3.16
N LYS A 74 1.43 -19.77 3.99
CA LYS A 74 1.82 -19.90 5.40
C LYS A 74 3.15 -20.68 5.44
N LYS A 75 4.15 -20.18 6.17
CA LYS A 75 5.26 -21.04 6.58
C LYS A 75 4.71 -22.03 7.61
N ASN A 76 4.87 -23.32 7.35
CA ASN A 76 4.70 -24.38 8.35
C ASN A 76 5.82 -24.29 9.39
#